data_AF-A0A1T4MNP2-F1
#
_entry.id   AF-A0A1T4MNP2-F1
#
_cell.length_a   1.000
_cell.length_b   1.000
_cell.length_c   1.000
_cell.angle_alpha   90.00
_cell.angle_beta   90.00
_cell.angle_gamma   90.00
#
_symmetry.space_group_name_H-M   'P 1'
#
loop_
_entity.id
_entity.type
_entity.pdbx_description
1 polymer ?
#
loop_
_entity_poly.entity_id
_entity_poly.type
_entity_poly.pdbx_seq_one_letter_code
_entity_poly.pdbx_strand_id
1 'polypeptide(L)'
;MNAGKIGIGTNSPAERLSVEGNINANGNIKTKKLIVTQSGWSDYVFDKDYALRSIDSLEKFILENKHLPEIPSAKEVAENGVNVGENQALLLKKIEELTLYIIEIKKELNTIRQGAGKQRKRK
;
A
#
# COMPACT_ATOMS: atom_id res chain seq x y z
N MET A 1 -0.53 -41.33 -12.75
CA MET A 1 -1.59 -40.61 -13.51
C MET A 1 -1.91 -39.33 -12.75
N ASN A 2 -1.81 -38.15 -13.37
CA ASN A 2 -2.25 -36.91 -12.75
C ASN A 2 -3.77 -37.01 -12.57
N ALA A 3 -4.25 -37.09 -11.33
CA ALA A 3 -5.63 -37.39 -10.93
C ALA A 3 -6.65 -36.30 -11.38
N GLY A 4 -6.77 -36.06 -12.69
CA GLY A 4 -7.52 -34.96 -13.27
C GLY A 4 -6.91 -33.58 -13.05
N LYS A 5 -5.63 -33.49 -12.66
CA LYS A 5 -4.91 -32.23 -12.47
C LYS A 5 -4.19 -31.81 -13.76
N ILE A 6 -4.23 -30.51 -14.05
CA ILE A 6 -3.54 -29.88 -15.18
C ILE A 6 -2.32 -29.12 -14.65
N GLY A 7 -1.13 -29.48 -15.14
CA GLY A 7 0.12 -28.76 -14.88
C GLY A 7 0.62 -28.10 -16.16
N ILE A 8 0.96 -26.81 -16.09
CA ILE A 8 1.65 -26.08 -17.16
C ILE A 8 3.02 -25.66 -16.60
N GLY A 9 4.11 -26.10 -17.23
CA GLY A 9 5.47 -25.88 -16.73
C GLY A 9 5.87 -26.74 -15.54
N THR A 10 4.99 -27.64 -15.06
CA THR A 10 5.23 -28.50 -13.90
C THR A 10 4.61 -29.88 -14.07
N ASN A 11 5.28 -30.93 -13.56
CA ASN A 11 4.77 -32.31 -13.53
C ASN A 11 4.12 -32.68 -12.19
N SER A 12 4.15 -31.78 -11.20
CA SER A 12 3.64 -32.01 -9.85
C SER A 12 2.67 -30.90 -9.43
N PRO A 13 1.50 -30.80 -10.09
CA PRO A 13 0.54 -29.74 -9.80
C PRO A 13 0.01 -29.82 -8.36
N ALA A 14 0.19 -28.73 -7.60
CA ALA A 14 -0.31 -28.60 -6.24
C ALA A 14 -1.85 -28.56 -6.20
N GLU A 15 -2.46 -27.83 -7.14
CA GLU A 15 -3.90 -27.61 -7.27
C GLU A 15 -4.49 -28.29 -8.51
N ARG A 16 -5.80 -28.16 -8.76
CA ARG A 16 -6.45 -28.71 -9.98
C ARG A 16 -5.85 -28.14 -11.27
N LEU A 17 -5.45 -26.87 -11.23
CA LEU A 17 -4.65 -26.21 -12.25
C LEU A 17 -3.46 -25.57 -11.54
N SER A 18 -2.24 -25.93 -11.94
CA SER A 18 -1.00 -25.27 -11.49
C SER A 18 -0.21 -24.82 -12.70
N VAL A 19 0.19 -23.55 -12.69
CA VAL A 19 1.03 -22.94 -13.73
C VAL A 19 2.30 -22.49 -13.06
N GLU A 20 3.42 -23.09 -13.43
CA GLU A 20 4.76 -22.69 -13.01
C GLU A 20 5.36 -21.85 -14.14
N GLY A 21 5.01 -20.55 -14.16
CA GLY A 21 5.38 -19.61 -15.21
C GLY A 21 4.44 -18.41 -15.29
N ASN A 22 4.57 -17.63 -16.36
CA ASN A 22 3.75 -16.44 -16.58
C ASN A 22 2.38 -16.79 -17.19
N ILE A 23 1.34 -16.06 -16.79
CA ILE A 23 -0.01 -16.15 -17.37
C ILE A 23 -0.34 -14.82 -18.03
N ASN A 24 -0.61 -14.83 -19.34
CA ASN A 24 -1.18 -13.69 -20.05
C ASN A 24 -2.69 -13.91 -20.24
N ALA A 25 -3.52 -13.12 -19.56
CA ALA A 25 -4.98 -13.20 -19.62
C ALA A 25 -5.58 -11.89 -20.17
N ASN A 26 -6.12 -11.92 -21.39
CA ASN A 26 -6.70 -10.76 -22.07
C ASN A 26 -8.17 -10.47 -21.68
N GLY A 27 -8.62 -10.96 -20.53
CA GLY A 27 -10.01 -10.86 -20.09
C GLY A 27 -10.15 -10.90 -18.58
N ASN A 28 -11.41 -10.97 -18.11
CA ASN A 28 -11.69 -10.93 -16.67
C ASN A 28 -11.32 -12.24 -15.97
N ILE A 29 -10.57 -12.14 -14.87
CA ILE A 29 -10.38 -13.24 -13.93
C ILE A 29 -11.40 -13.10 -12.80
N LYS A 30 -12.40 -13.98 -12.77
CA LYS A 30 -13.38 -14.05 -11.67
C LYS A 30 -12.97 -15.13 -10.68
N THR A 31 -12.72 -14.75 -9.43
CA THR A 31 -12.38 -15.70 -8.35
C THR A 31 -13.12 -15.34 -7.06
N LYS A 32 -13.41 -16.35 -6.23
CA LYS A 32 -13.91 -16.15 -4.86
C LYS A 32 -12.78 -15.77 -3.89
N LYS A 33 -11.55 -16.20 -4.17
CA LYS A 33 -10.37 -15.99 -3.33
C LYS A 33 -9.13 -15.81 -4.20
N LEU A 34 -8.39 -14.74 -3.97
CA LEU A 34 -7.08 -14.49 -4.56
C LEU A 34 -6.06 -14.44 -3.42
N ILE A 35 -5.02 -15.26 -3.51
CA ILE A 35 -3.89 -15.25 -2.57
C ILE A 35 -2.66 -14.87 -3.38
N VAL A 36 -2.04 -13.74 -3.06
CA VAL A 36 -0.80 -13.28 -3.68
C VAL A 36 0.34 -13.52 -2.70
N THR A 37 1.25 -14.41 -3.04
CA THR A 37 2.35 -14.86 -2.16
C THR A 37 3.62 -14.04 -2.40
N GLN A 38 3.53 -12.72 -2.29
CA GLN A 38 4.70 -11.85 -2.43
C GLN A 38 5.46 -11.73 -1.11
N SER A 39 6.79 -11.84 -1.17
CA SER A 39 7.69 -11.51 -0.06
C SER A 39 7.82 -10.00 0.08
N GLY A 40 7.68 -9.46 1.30
CA GLY A 40 7.95 -8.04 1.58
C GLY A 40 6.77 -7.21 2.08
N TRP A 41 5.84 -7.80 2.83
CA TRP A 41 4.85 -7.03 3.58
C TRP A 41 5.59 -6.17 4.62
N SER A 42 5.48 -4.85 4.48
CA SER A 42 6.13 -3.88 5.36
C SER A 42 5.25 -3.62 6.57
N ASP A 43 5.82 -3.80 7.77
CA ASP A 43 5.30 -3.29 9.06
C ASP A 43 6.37 -2.38 9.72
N TYR A 44 7.22 -1.75 8.90
CA TYR A 44 8.34 -0.93 9.40
C TYR A 44 7.96 0.55 9.55
N VAL A 45 6.79 0.97 9.06
CA VAL A 45 6.36 2.39 9.13
C VAL A 45 6.19 2.84 10.58
N PHE A 46 5.90 1.92 11.48
CA PHE A 46 5.77 2.19 12.91
C PHE A 46 7.09 2.06 13.70
N ASP A 47 8.20 1.76 13.04
CA ASP A 47 9.50 1.75 13.69
C ASP A 47 9.90 3.14 14.17
N LYS A 48 10.62 3.20 15.30
CA LYS A 48 11.05 4.47 15.91
C LYS A 48 11.94 5.31 15.00
N ASP A 49 12.68 4.65 14.11
CA ASP A 49 13.62 5.28 13.18
C ASP A 49 12.97 5.54 11.81
N TYR A 50 11.65 5.33 11.67
CA TYR A 50 10.95 5.62 10.43
C TYR A 50 10.94 7.13 10.14
N ALA A 51 11.62 7.52 9.06
CA ALA A 51 11.69 8.89 8.60
C ALA A 51 10.40 9.30 7.87
N LEU A 52 9.36 9.63 8.63
CA LEU A 52 8.11 10.16 8.07
C LEU A 52 8.38 11.51 7.36
N ARG A 53 7.97 11.60 6.09
CA ARG A 53 8.06 12.85 5.31
C ARG A 53 7.23 13.94 5.98
N SER A 54 7.69 15.19 6.02
CA SER A 54 6.86 16.29 6.52
C SER A 54 5.64 16.55 5.63
N ILE A 55 4.55 17.05 6.22
CA ILE A 55 3.31 17.33 5.46
C ILE A 55 3.52 18.38 4.36
N ASP A 56 4.34 19.41 4.61
CA ASP A 56 4.67 20.45 3.62
C ASP A 56 5.44 19.88 2.41
N SER A 57 6.39 18.98 2.67
CA SER A 57 7.15 18.32 1.61
C SER A 57 6.28 17.36 0.80
N LEU A 58 5.34 16.68 1.47
CA LEU A 58 4.36 15.82 0.83
C LEU A 58 3.39 16.62 -0.06
N GLU A 59 2.87 17.74 0.44
CA GLU A 59 1.99 18.65 -0.31
C GLU A 59 2.68 19.14 -1.58
N LYS A 60 3.91 19.66 -1.46
CA LYS A 60 4.70 20.11 -2.62
C LYS A 60 4.85 19.00 -3.66
N PHE A 61 5.19 17.79 -3.22
CA PHE A 61 5.32 16.65 -4.12
C PHE A 61 4.01 16.34 -4.84
N ILE A 62 2.87 16.33 -4.14
CA ILE A 62 1.56 16.05 -4.74
C ILE A 62 1.17 17.13 -5.75
N LEU A 63 1.43 18.41 -5.44
CA LEU A 63 1.11 19.52 -6.33
C LEU A 63 1.93 19.44 -7.64
N GLU A 64 3.19 19.05 -7.56
CA GLU A 64 4.10 18.90 -8.70
C GLU A 64 3.82 17.63 -9.51
N ASN A 65 3.58 16.47 -8.86
CA ASN A 65 3.58 15.16 -9.51
C ASN A 65 2.17 14.58 -9.72
N LYS A 66 1.14 15.11 -9.07
CA LYS A 66 -0.27 14.65 -9.16
C LYS A 66 -0.50 13.19 -8.72
N HIS A 67 0.43 12.60 -7.98
CA HIS A 67 0.29 11.31 -7.31
C HIS A 67 1.08 11.30 -5.99
N LEU A 68 0.89 10.26 -5.18
CA LEU A 68 1.65 10.07 -3.95
C LEU A 68 3.06 9.55 -4.24
N PRO A 69 4.07 9.88 -3.41
CA PRO A 69 5.39 9.29 -3.53
C PRO A 69 5.33 7.76 -3.55
N GLU A 70 6.18 7.12 -4.35
CA GLU A 70 6.29 5.66 -4.53
C GLU A 70 5.08 4.98 -5.18
N ILE A 71 3.92 5.65 -5.25
CA ILE A 71 2.77 5.16 -6.01
C ILE A 71 2.99 5.53 -7.47
N PRO A 72 2.90 4.55 -8.41
CA PRO A 72 3.08 4.84 -9.82
C PRO A 72 2.00 5.81 -10.31
N SER A 73 2.39 6.69 -11.22
CA SER A 73 1.48 7.59 -11.91
C SER A 73 0.50 6.81 -12.80
N ALA A 74 -0.63 7.44 -13.14
CA ALA A 74 -1.59 6.86 -14.08
C ALA A 74 -0.96 6.52 -15.44
N LYS A 75 0.04 7.30 -15.86
CA LYS A 75 0.79 7.04 -17.11
C LYS A 75 1.65 5.77 -16.99
N GLU A 76 2.39 5.61 -15.90
CA GLU A 76 3.22 4.42 -15.68
C GLU A 76 2.39 3.15 -15.56
N VAL A 77 1.22 3.23 -14.92
CA VAL A 77 0.27 2.10 -14.83
C VAL A 77 -0.30 1.75 -16.19
N ALA A 78 -0.59 2.73 -17.04
CA ALA A 78 -1.09 2.48 -18.39
C ALA A 78 -0.03 1.82 -19.30
N GLU A 79 1.25 2.17 -19.13
CA GLU A 79 2.35 1.64 -19.93
C GLU A 79 2.82 0.25 -19.45
N ASN A 80 2.96 0.06 -18.14
CA ASN A 80 3.62 -1.12 -17.56
C ASN A 80 2.69 -2.06 -16.79
N GLY A 81 1.43 -1.66 -16.60
CA GLY A 81 0.52 -2.35 -15.70
C GLY A 81 0.90 -2.15 -14.23
N VAL A 82 0.37 -3.00 -13.35
CA VAL A 82 0.66 -2.96 -11.91
C VAL A 82 0.78 -4.37 -11.34
N ASN A 83 1.81 -4.60 -10.53
CA ASN A 83 1.85 -5.79 -9.70
C ASN A 83 0.88 -5.59 -8.52
N VAL A 84 -0.20 -6.38 -8.49
CA VAL A 84 -1.25 -6.28 -7.48
C VAL A 84 -0.69 -6.48 -6.07
N GLY A 85 0.28 -7.38 -5.88
CA GLY A 85 0.89 -7.63 -4.57
C GLY A 85 1.66 -6.41 -4.05
N GLU A 86 2.59 -5.89 -4.86
CA GLU A 86 3.37 -4.69 -4.53
C GLU A 86 2.48 -3.47 -4.31
N ASN A 87 1.47 -3.29 -5.15
CA ASN A 87 0.56 -2.16 -5.02
C ASN A 87 -0.26 -2.23 -3.73
N GLN A 88 -0.72 -3.41 -3.32
CA GLN A 88 -1.40 -3.57 -2.03
C GLN A 88 -0.45 -3.28 -0.85
N ALA A 89 0.80 -3.72 -0.93
CA ALA A 89 1.80 -3.42 0.09
C ALA A 89 2.11 -1.91 0.17
N LEU A 90 2.27 -1.23 -0.97
CA LEU A 90 2.47 0.21 -1.04
C LEU A 90 1.26 0.99 -0.50
N LEU A 91 0.04 0.58 -0.84
CA LEU A 91 -1.16 1.20 -0.32
C LEU A 91 -1.28 1.05 1.20
N LEU A 92 -0.93 -0.12 1.75
CA LEU A 92 -0.86 -0.34 3.20
C LEU A 92 0.15 0.63 3.84
N LYS A 93 1.37 0.72 3.30
CA LYS A 93 2.37 1.69 3.75
C LYS A 93 1.80 3.12 3.79
N LYS A 94 1.04 3.53 2.77
CA LYS A 94 0.42 4.87 2.73
C LYS A 94 -0.68 5.05 3.78
N ILE A 95 -1.45 4.01 4.09
CA ILE A 95 -2.43 4.03 5.18
C ILE A 95 -1.74 4.19 6.54
N GLU A 96 -0.59 3.56 6.74
CA GLU A 96 0.21 3.67 7.98
C GLU A 96 0.82 5.07 8.13
N GLU A 97 1.40 5.63 7.05
CA GLU A 97 1.88 7.02 7.02
C GLU A 97 0.75 8.02 7.34
N LEU A 98 -0.43 7.85 6.73
CA LEU A 98 -1.62 8.65 7.03
C LEU A 98 -2.03 8.54 8.51
N THR A 99 -1.91 7.35 9.09
CA THR A 99 -2.20 7.13 10.51
C THR A 99 -1.25 7.94 11.40
N LEU A 100 0.05 7.98 11.06
CA LEU A 100 1.03 8.78 11.79
C LEU A 100 0.72 10.29 11.70
N TYR A 101 0.37 10.80 10.51
CA TYR A 101 -0.05 12.19 10.35
C TYR A 101 -1.29 12.53 11.18
N ILE A 102 -2.30 11.64 11.22
CA ILE A 102 -3.50 11.84 12.04
C ILE A 102 -3.16 11.90 13.53
N ILE A 103 -2.25 11.05 14.00
CA ILE A 103 -1.77 11.05 15.39
C ILE A 103 -1.07 12.37 15.71
N GLU A 104 -0.20 12.86 14.81
CA GLU A 104 0.49 14.14 14.95
C GLU A 104 -0.50 15.32 15.03
N ILE A 105 -1.42 15.41 14.06
CA ILE A 105 -2.48 16.43 14.05
C ILE A 105 -3.29 16.41 15.36
N LYS A 106 -3.66 15.22 15.85
CA LYS A 106 -4.41 15.09 17.11
C LYS A 106 -3.62 15.59 18.31
N LYS A 107 -2.30 15.36 18.36
CA LYS A 107 -1.42 15.87 19.43
C LYS A 107 -1.36 17.40 19.39
N GLU A 108 -1.20 17.99 18.21
CA GLU A 108 -1.18 19.45 18.04
C GLU A 108 -2.52 20.09 18.45
N LEU A 109 -3.64 19.54 18.00
CA LEU A 109 -4.98 20.01 18.38
C LEU A 109 -5.19 20.00 19.90
N ASN A 110 -4.72 18.95 20.58
CA ASN A 110 -4.81 18.87 22.03
C ASN A 110 -3.96 19.95 22.73
N THR A 111 -2.74 20.19 22.23
CA THR A 111 -1.85 21.25 22.74
C THR A 111 -2.51 22.63 22.60
N ILE A 112 -3.08 22.93 21.43
CA ILE A 112 -3.79 24.18 21.15
C ILE A 112 -4.98 24.35 22.11
N ARG A 113 -5.81 23.31 22.27
CA ARG A 113 -6.99 23.33 23.17
C ARG A 113 -6.61 23.56 24.64
N GLN A 114 -5.54 22.92 25.11
CA GLN A 114 -5.04 23.13 26.47
C GLN A 114 -4.52 24.56 26.68
N GLY A 115 -3.81 25.12 25.69
CA GLY A 115 -3.36 26.51 25.72
C GLY A 115 -4.53 27.51 25.82
N ALA A 116 -5.55 27.33 24.98
CA ALA A 116 -6.76 28.17 24.98
C ALA A 116 -7.52 28.11 26.31
N GLY A 117 -7.62 26.92 26.93
CA GLY A 117 -8.25 26.74 28.25
C GLY A 117 -7.49 27.44 29.39
N LYS A 118 -6.15 27.46 29.34
CA LYS A 118 -5.31 28.17 30.33
C LYS A 118 -5.41 29.68 30.20
N GLN A 119 -5.49 30.22 28.98
CA GLN A 119 -5.64 31.66 28.75
C GLN A 119 -7.01 32.19 29.21
N ARG A 120 -8.08 31.40 29.05
CA ARG A 120 -9.43 31.74 29.54
C ARG A 120 -9.57 31.79 31.06
N LYS A 121 -8.75 31.03 31.81
CA LYS A 121 -8.76 31.04 33.28
C LYS A 121 -7.92 32.17 33.90
N ARG A 122 -7.14 32.89 33.09
CA ARG A 122 -6.24 33.99 33.52
C ARG A 122 -6.82 35.38 33.25
N LYS A 123 -7.99 35.46 32.61
CA LYS A 123 -8.79 36.68 32.44
C LYS A 123 -10.00 36.59 33.35
#